data_AF-A0A3P3XZW6-F1
#
_entry.id   AF-A0A3P3XZW6-F1
#
_cell.length_a   1.000
_cell.length_b   1.000
_cell.length_c   1.000
_cell.angle_alpha   90.00
_cell.angle_beta   90.00
_cell.angle_gamma   90.00
#
_symmetry.space_group_name_H-M   'P 1'
#
loop_
_entity.id
_entity.type
_entity.pdbx_description
1 polymer ?
#
loop_
_entity_poly.entity_id
_entity_poly.type
_entity_poly.pdbx_seq_one_letter_code
_entity_poly.pdbx_strand_id
1 'polypeptide(L)'
;MEEAGHNMDSNDDIDDRILPDQLIFNEGTVAERKTLLAPLHIRMAMQSALRTSRKPPETAVIVMNSMCKVFVADLVRRSVIVQQDWGQTGPLRPVHIREAIRRSRRQSHDPGSSPAASQRRELFRR
;
A
#
# COMPACT_ATOMS: atom_id res chain seq x y z
N MET A 1 59.50 -0.12 1.95
CA MET A 1 59.07 1.29 2.07
C MET A 1 58.46 1.61 0.73
N GLU A 2 57.13 1.48 0.63
CA GLU A 2 56.20 2.63 0.60
C GLU A 2 55.87 2.86 -0.90
N GLU A 3 54.65 2.83 -1.41
CA GLU A 3 53.32 2.89 -0.81
C GLU A 3 52.31 2.26 -1.78
N ALA A 4 51.21 1.77 -1.23
CA ALA A 4 50.05 1.31 -1.97
C ALA A 4 49.28 2.50 -2.53
N GLY A 5 48.96 2.45 -3.82
CA GLY A 5 48.04 3.38 -4.49
C GLY A 5 46.95 2.59 -5.18
N HIS A 6 46.24 1.74 -4.45
CA HIS A 6 45.03 1.10 -4.94
C HIS A 6 43.95 2.18 -5.02
N ASN A 7 43.75 2.72 -6.23
CA ASN A 7 42.66 3.64 -6.53
C ASN A 7 41.34 2.93 -6.18
N MET A 8 40.72 3.34 -5.07
CA MET A 8 39.33 3.06 -4.79
C MET A 8 38.49 3.83 -5.80
N ASP A 9 38.14 3.20 -6.91
CA ASP A 9 37.02 3.65 -7.73
C ASP A 9 35.74 3.20 -7.02
N SER A 10 35.42 3.93 -5.95
CA SER A 10 34.19 3.80 -5.18
C SER A 10 33.01 4.33 -6.01
N ASN A 11 32.57 3.53 -6.97
CA ASN A 11 31.31 3.75 -7.70
C ASN A 11 30.40 2.50 -7.76
N ASP A 12 30.72 1.44 -7.00
CA ASP A 12 29.92 0.21 -6.94
C ASP A 12 28.79 0.22 -5.90
N ASP A 13 28.41 1.38 -5.36
CA ASP A 13 27.31 1.51 -4.39
C ASP A 13 26.08 2.23 -4.98
N ILE A 14 25.79 2.06 -6.28
CA ILE A 14 24.38 2.11 -6.68
C ILE A 14 23.79 0.79 -6.27
N ASP A 15 23.14 0.84 -5.10
CA ASP A 15 22.42 -0.23 -4.42
C ASP A 15 21.42 -0.94 -5.35
N ASP A 16 21.93 -1.90 -6.13
CA ASP A 16 21.16 -2.85 -6.95
C ASP A 16 20.52 -3.95 -6.09
N ARG A 17 20.51 -3.81 -4.75
CA ARG A 17 19.69 -4.65 -3.88
C ARG A 17 18.25 -4.14 -3.87
N ILE A 18 17.66 -4.10 -5.06
CA ILE A 18 16.23 -4.35 -5.16
C ILE A 18 16.02 -5.75 -4.60
N LEU A 19 15.62 -5.81 -3.32
CA LEU A 19 15.20 -7.03 -2.66
C LEU A 19 14.31 -7.82 -3.64
N PRO A 20 14.46 -9.14 -3.77
CA PRO A 20 13.63 -9.93 -4.69
C PRO A 20 12.11 -9.68 -4.47
N ASP A 21 11.71 -9.29 -3.25
CA ASP A 21 10.35 -8.87 -2.90
C ASP A 21 9.88 -7.57 -3.54
N GLN A 22 10.77 -6.61 -3.83
CA GLN A 22 10.45 -5.38 -4.57
C GLN A 22 10.27 -5.66 -6.08
N LEU A 23 10.90 -6.72 -6.61
CA LEU A 23 10.80 -7.09 -8.03
C LEU A 23 9.44 -7.72 -8.37
N ILE A 24 8.89 -8.54 -7.46
CA ILE A 24 7.56 -9.19 -7.64
C ILE A 24 6.44 -8.15 -7.83
N PHE A 25 6.55 -6.98 -7.21
CA PHE A 25 5.57 -5.89 -7.35
C PHE A 25 5.86 -4.93 -8.51
N ASN A 26 7.06 -4.92 -9.07
CA ASN A 26 7.43 -4.02 -10.16
C ASN A 26 7.16 -4.62 -11.56
N GLU A 27 7.09 -5.96 -11.65
CA GLU A 27 6.62 -6.75 -12.80
C GLU A 27 5.10 -6.61 -13.06
N GLY A 28 4.40 -5.76 -12.31
CA GLY A 28 3.05 -5.33 -12.64
C GLY A 28 3.07 -4.58 -13.97
N THR A 29 2.83 -5.33 -15.05
CA THR A 29 2.82 -4.85 -16.44
C THR A 29 2.13 -3.49 -16.54
N VAL A 30 2.63 -2.61 -17.41
CA VAL A 30 2.10 -1.25 -17.65
C VAL A 30 0.56 -1.23 -17.85
N ALA A 31 -0.02 -2.37 -18.23
CA ALA A 31 -1.46 -2.63 -18.28
C ALA A 31 -2.16 -2.43 -16.93
N GLU A 32 -1.66 -2.97 -15.82
CA GLU A 32 -2.31 -2.86 -14.49
C GLU A 32 -2.29 -1.44 -13.94
N ARG A 33 -1.29 -0.64 -14.33
CA ARG A 33 -1.22 0.79 -13.95
C ARG A 33 -2.35 1.57 -14.61
N LYS A 34 -2.70 1.22 -15.85
CA LYS A 34 -3.75 1.87 -16.66
C LYS A 34 -5.15 1.29 -16.44
N THR A 35 -5.27 0.08 -15.88
CA THR A 35 -6.59 -0.50 -15.59
C THR A 35 -7.27 0.22 -14.42
N LEU A 36 -8.53 0.57 -14.64
CA LEU A 36 -9.43 1.09 -13.62
C LEU A 36 -10.48 0.02 -13.33
N LEU A 37 -11.03 0.02 -12.12
CA LEU A 37 -12.20 -0.81 -11.84
C LEU A 37 -13.34 -0.36 -12.76
N ALA A 38 -14.20 -1.28 -13.17
CA ALA A 38 -15.32 -0.94 -14.06
C ALA A 38 -16.19 0.17 -13.42
N PRO A 39 -16.27 1.38 -14.01
CA PRO A 39 -16.94 2.53 -13.37
C PRO A 39 -18.42 2.30 -13.06
N LEU A 40 -19.09 1.45 -13.85
CA LEU A 40 -20.47 1.03 -13.62
C LEU A 40 -20.63 0.30 -12.26
N HIS A 41 -19.77 -0.67 -11.98
CA HIS A 41 -19.86 -1.45 -10.74
C HIS A 41 -19.51 -0.63 -9.50
N ILE A 42 -18.54 0.30 -9.62
CA ILE A 42 -18.24 1.26 -8.55
C ILE A 42 -19.44 2.15 -8.25
N ARG A 43 -20.12 2.62 -9.30
CA ARG A 43 -21.33 3.43 -9.15
C ARG A 43 -22.45 2.66 -8.44
N MET A 44 -22.68 1.40 -8.82
CA MET A 44 -23.68 0.54 -8.16
C MET A 44 -23.33 0.27 -6.70
N ALA A 45 -22.07 -0.06 -6.41
CA ALA A 45 -21.60 -0.29 -5.05
C ALA A 45 -21.74 0.98 -4.19
N MET A 46 -21.36 2.14 -4.72
CA MET A 46 -21.47 3.42 -4.02
C MET A 46 -22.94 3.78 -3.73
N GLN A 47 -23.82 3.60 -4.73
CA GLN A 47 -25.25 3.89 -4.57
C GLN A 47 -25.89 2.96 -3.52
N SER A 48 -25.52 1.68 -3.52
CA SER A 48 -25.97 0.68 -2.54
C SER A 48 -25.46 1.03 -1.13
N ALA A 49 -24.17 1.33 -0.98
CA ALA A 49 -23.56 1.64 0.31
C ALA A 49 -24.13 2.92 0.96
N LEU A 50 -24.37 3.96 0.15
CA LEU A 50 -24.92 5.23 0.63
C LEU A 50 -26.45 5.21 0.78
N ARG A 51 -27.12 4.10 0.43
CA ARG A 51 -28.59 3.96 0.45
C ARG A 51 -29.31 5.14 -0.19
N THR A 52 -28.76 5.66 -1.30
CA THR A 52 -29.29 6.83 -2.00
C THR A 52 -29.99 6.42 -3.29
N SER A 53 -31.11 7.06 -3.59
CA SER A 53 -31.83 6.86 -4.85
C SER A 53 -31.21 7.64 -6.01
N ARG A 54 -30.37 8.65 -5.71
CA ARG A 54 -29.73 9.50 -6.72
C ARG A 54 -28.46 8.85 -7.28
N LYS A 55 -28.28 8.92 -8.60
CA LYS A 55 -27.04 8.50 -9.27
C LYS A 55 -25.85 9.34 -8.76
N PRO A 56 -24.76 8.71 -8.29
CA PRO A 56 -23.56 9.44 -7.88
C PRO A 56 -22.95 10.26 -9.02
N PRO A 57 -22.37 11.44 -8.73
CA PRO A 57 -21.61 12.22 -9.71
C PRO A 57 -20.43 11.42 -10.28
N GLU A 58 -20.10 11.62 -11.55
CA GLU A 58 -19.01 10.90 -12.21
C GLU A 58 -17.64 11.19 -11.58
N THR A 59 -17.39 12.43 -11.17
CA THR A 59 -16.19 12.81 -10.42
C THR A 59 -16.03 12.01 -9.13
N ALA A 60 -17.13 11.77 -8.41
CA ALA A 60 -17.12 10.95 -7.20
C ALA A 60 -16.84 9.47 -7.53
N VAL A 61 -17.36 8.95 -8.65
CA VAL A 61 -17.07 7.59 -9.12
C VAL A 61 -15.58 7.44 -9.48
N ILE A 62 -14.97 8.44 -10.14
CA ILE A 62 -13.54 8.45 -10.47
C ILE A 62 -12.69 8.43 -9.20
N VAL A 63 -12.99 9.30 -8.24
CA VAL A 63 -12.29 9.35 -6.95
C VAL A 63 -12.43 8.02 -6.22
N MET A 64 -13.64 7.47 -6.12
CA MET A 64 -13.89 6.19 -5.46
C MET A 64 -13.13 5.05 -6.14
N ASN A 65 -13.06 5.04 -7.47
CA ASN A 65 -12.29 4.06 -8.23
C ASN A 65 -10.80 4.09 -7.84
N SER A 66 -10.22 5.29 -7.79
CA SER A 66 -8.83 5.47 -7.37
C SER A 66 -8.59 5.01 -5.92
N MET A 67 -9.50 5.34 -5.00
CA MET A 67 -9.42 4.91 -3.61
C MET A 67 -9.50 3.39 -3.47
N CYS A 68 -10.45 2.76 -4.17
CA CYS A 68 -10.59 1.29 -4.19
C CYS A 68 -9.35 0.60 -4.74
N LYS A 69 -8.74 1.14 -5.81
CA LYS A 69 -7.50 0.59 -6.39
C LYS A 69 -6.35 0.61 -5.39
N VAL A 70 -6.12 1.75 -4.74
CA VAL A 70 -5.07 1.89 -3.72
C VAL A 70 -5.33 0.97 -2.53
N PHE A 71 -6.59 0.90 -2.08
CA PHE A 71 -6.99 0.04 -0.97
C PHE A 71 -6.74 -1.44 -1.24
N VAL A 72 -7.16 -1.95 -2.40
CA VAL A 72 -6.98 -3.36 -2.77
C VAL A 72 -5.49 -3.67 -2.95
N ALA A 73 -4.71 -2.77 -3.56
CA ALA A 73 -3.28 -2.96 -3.73
C ALA A 73 -2.55 -3.09 -2.38
N ASP A 74 -2.84 -2.20 -1.42
CA ASP A 74 -2.25 -2.26 -0.08
C ASP A 74 -2.71 -3.51 0.69
N LEU A 75 -4.00 -3.84 0.61
CA LEU A 75 -4.55 -5.04 1.25
C LEU A 75 -3.89 -6.32 0.75
N VAL A 76 -3.73 -6.46 -0.57
CA VAL A 76 -3.08 -7.62 -1.18
C VAL A 76 -1.60 -7.69 -0.77
N ARG A 77 -0.88 -6.56 -0.81
CA ARG A 77 0.51 -6.49 -0.34
C ARG A 77 0.65 -6.98 1.10
N ARG A 78 -0.19 -6.49 2.00
CA ARG A 78 -0.19 -6.93 3.41
C ARG A 78 -0.55 -8.39 3.57
N SER A 79 -1.39 -8.94 2.69
CA SER A 79 -1.76 -10.35 2.69
C SER A 79 -0.59 -11.24 2.28
N VAL A 80 0.23 -10.81 1.32
CA VAL A 80 1.47 -11.51 0.94
C VAL A 80 2.46 -11.51 2.10
N ILE A 81 2.62 -10.39 2.80
CA ILE A 81 3.48 -10.31 4.00
C ILE A 81 3.01 -11.31 5.06
N VAL A 82 1.70 -11.40 5.33
CA VAL A 82 1.16 -12.41 6.26
C VAL A 82 1.47 -13.84 5.80
N GLN A 83 1.36 -14.12 4.50
CA GLN A 83 1.67 -15.43 3.95
C GLN A 83 3.15 -15.80 4.14
N GLN A 84 4.05 -14.84 3.89
CA GLN A 84 5.49 -14.98 4.10
C GLN A 84 5.84 -15.19 5.58
N ASP A 85 5.26 -14.38 6.48
CA ASP A 85 5.43 -14.52 7.94
C ASP A 85 5.04 -15.92 8.44
N TRP A 86 4.06 -16.56 7.77
CA TRP A 86 3.59 -17.90 8.11
C TRP A 86 4.36 -19.01 7.40
N GLY A 87 5.39 -18.68 6.60
CA GLY A 87 6.18 -19.63 5.84
C GLY A 87 5.37 -20.40 4.79
N GLN A 88 4.26 -19.83 4.32
CA GLN A 88 3.36 -20.49 3.37
C GLN A 88 3.68 -20.05 1.93
N THR A 89 3.68 -20.99 1.00
CA THR A 89 3.85 -20.71 -0.44
C THR A 89 2.60 -21.07 -1.24
N GLY A 90 2.45 -20.52 -2.44
CA GLY A 90 1.29 -20.71 -3.32
C GLY A 90 0.29 -19.55 -3.30
N PRO A 91 -0.95 -19.75 -3.78
CA PRO A 91 -1.95 -18.69 -3.89
C PRO A 91 -2.35 -18.10 -2.53
N LEU A 92 -2.68 -16.80 -2.52
CA LEU A 92 -3.26 -16.14 -1.34
C LEU A 92 -4.56 -16.81 -0.93
N ARG A 93 -4.63 -17.26 0.33
CA ARG A 93 -5.80 -17.87 0.92
C ARG A 93 -6.64 -16.83 1.65
N PRO A 94 -7.96 -17.04 1.80
CA PRO A 94 -8.83 -16.11 2.55
C PRO A 94 -8.34 -15.83 3.98
N VAL A 95 -7.62 -16.77 4.59
CA VAL A 95 -7.02 -16.60 5.92
C VAL A 95 -5.96 -15.49 5.95
N HIS A 96 -5.14 -15.35 4.90
CA HIS A 96 -4.11 -14.31 4.82
C HIS A 96 -4.73 -12.92 4.73
N ILE A 97 -5.78 -12.78 3.92
CA ILE A 97 -6.47 -11.51 3.72
C ILE A 97 -7.20 -11.08 5.00
N ARG A 98 -7.89 -12.01 5.69
CA ARG A 98 -8.55 -11.71 6.96
C ARG A 98 -7.56 -11.25 8.02
N GLU A 99 -6.41 -11.91 8.09
CA GLU A 99 -5.34 -11.55 9.02
C GLU A 99 -4.72 -10.19 8.67
N ALA A 100 -4.52 -9.90 7.38
CA ALA A 100 -4.06 -8.59 6.92
C ALA A 100 -5.03 -7.47 7.33
N ILE A 101 -6.35 -7.69 7.19
CA ILE A 101 -7.39 -6.75 7.66
C ILE A 101 -7.31 -6.57 9.18
N ARG A 102 -7.15 -7.67 9.93
CA ARG A 102 -7.03 -7.63 11.38
C ARG A 102 -5.81 -6.82 11.83
N ARG A 103 -4.66 -6.97 11.15
CA ARG A 103 -3.44 -6.20 11.42
C ARG A 103 -3.59 -4.73 11.04
N SER A 104 -4.20 -4.44 9.89
CA SER A 104 -4.45 -3.06 9.42
C SER A 104 -5.29 -2.26 10.42
N ARG A 105 -6.38 -2.83 10.93
CA ARG A 105 -7.26 -2.15 11.92
C ARG A 105 -6.56 -1.83 13.24
N ARG A 106 -5.61 -2.67 13.68
CA ARG A 106 -4.84 -2.42 14.92
C ARG A 106 -3.92 -1.21 14.75
N GLN A 107 -3.17 -1.15 13.65
CA GLN A 107 -2.28 -0.02 13.34
C GLN A 107 -3.03 1.33 13.28
N SER A 108 -4.27 1.31 12.79
CA SER A 108 -5.13 2.51 12.72
C SER A 108 -5.75 2.92 14.06
N HIS A 109 -5.84 2.00 15.03
CA HIS A 109 -6.44 2.24 16.35
C HIS A 109 -5.40 2.54 17.43
N ASP A 110 -4.11 2.38 17.15
CA ASP A 110 -3.03 2.69 18.10
C ASP A 110 -3.03 4.20 18.41
N PRO A 111 -3.39 4.64 19.64
CA PRO A 111 -3.58 6.06 19.98
C PRO A 111 -2.31 6.92 19.94
N GLY A 112 -1.16 6.34 19.60
CA GLY A 112 0.14 7.01 19.51
C GLY A 112 0.70 7.14 18.09
N SER A 113 0.01 6.65 17.05
CA SER A 113 0.53 6.66 15.67
C SER A 113 0.09 7.88 14.84
N SER A 114 -0.75 8.76 15.40
CA SER A 114 -1.08 10.03 14.74
C SER A 114 0.04 11.06 14.95
N PRO A 115 0.68 11.58 13.89
CA PRO A 115 1.67 12.66 14.03
C PRO A 115 1.06 13.94 14.63
N ALA A 116 -0.27 14.05 14.66
CA ALA A 116 -0.98 15.17 15.28
C ALA A 116 -0.96 15.15 16.82
N ALA A 117 -0.74 13.99 17.46
CA ALA A 117 -0.73 13.89 18.92
C ALA A 117 0.55 14.51 19.53
N SER A 118 1.69 14.42 18.83
CA SER A 118 2.96 14.97 19.30
C SER A 118 3.10 16.47 19.03
N GLN A 119 2.45 17.02 18.00
CA GLN A 119 2.67 18.42 17.60
C GLN A 119 1.85 19.45 18.41
N ARG A 120 0.86 19.00 19.18
CA ARG A 120 -0.13 19.92 19.80
C ARG A 120 0.23 20.42 21.20
N ARG A 121 1.40 20.07 21.76
CA ARG A 121 1.77 20.45 23.14
C ARG A 121 2.71 21.66 23.25
N GLU A 122 3.18 22.22 22.12
CA GLU A 122 4.16 23.32 22.14
C GLU A 122 3.57 24.71 21.79
N LEU A 123 2.34 24.77 21.25
CA LEU A 123 1.78 26.03 20.74
C LEU A 123 1.03 26.91 21.77
N PHE A 124 0.84 26.45 23.01
CA PHE A 124 0.10 27.19 24.04
C PHE A 124 0.86 27.40 25.36
N ARG A 125 2.19 27.38 25.32
CA ARG A 125 3.02 27.77 26.48
C ARG A 125 3.55 29.18 26.31
N ARG A 126 2.70 30.19 26.57
CA ARG A 126 3.08 31.57 26.84
C ARG A 126 2.09 32.20 27.79
#